data_AF-A0A096AC54-F1
#
_entry.id   AF-A0A096AC54-F1
#
_cell.length_a   1.000
_cell.length_b   1.000
_cell.length_c   1.000
_cell.angle_alpha   90.00
_cell.angle_beta   90.00
_cell.angle_gamma   90.00
#
_symmetry.space_group_name_H-M   'P 1'
#
loop_
_entity.id
_entity.type
_entity.pdbx_description
1 polymer ?
#
loop_
_entity_poly.entity_id
_entity_poly.type
_entity_poly.pdbx_seq_one_letter_code
_entity_poly.pdbx_strand_id
1 'polypeptide(L)'
;MADEVSLESKTLTHFLRNDIPNTAAEVVTFLKGIVAKAVSFFQGIVNRGDIKNIGDITNTGNINNAGDITNSGNIMTKNLTVTGKATFFELEIQKAKAAGGMTVNSAGTFHIDAVEETADGFVCFQRAEKDGVTLSRTCEVNDQMMCSDGMNILKGGKGNHYYWRLVTDAPKEVVTRTIDGKEEKCLKLVLSKTDCSNPTDDMPKVGDELAQIGNRKNKERQSVIMTCAYNSFDGDLKAPYWVQYMGVNDFKLATHKRTWFAANGSQVTGDFKVKGADGGLESAEDYMDRLVRENNSALYKLVENGTRPNLLWGSDLNLDGVDVSDKAAVEKRL
;
A
#
# COMPACT_ATOMS: atom_id res chain seq x y z
N MET A 1 -8.97 83.81 -35.06
CA MET A 1 -8.88 82.93 -36.24
C MET A 1 -8.04 81.74 -35.83
N ALA A 2 -8.67 80.59 -35.61
CA ALA A 2 -7.96 79.32 -35.51
C ALA A 2 -8.08 78.69 -36.90
N ASP A 3 -6.96 78.39 -37.54
CA ASP A 3 -6.95 77.71 -38.83
C ASP A 3 -7.58 76.31 -38.65
N GLU A 4 -8.58 76.03 -39.46
CA GLU A 4 -9.25 74.73 -39.55
C GLU A 4 -8.26 73.74 -40.18
N VAL A 5 -7.72 72.83 -39.36
CA VAL A 5 -6.74 71.84 -39.83
C VAL A 5 -7.46 70.84 -40.76
N SER A 6 -7.13 70.89 -42.06
CA SER A 6 -7.61 69.95 -43.07
C SER A 6 -7.24 68.50 -42.71
N LEU A 7 -8.28 67.65 -42.52
CA LEU A 7 -8.18 66.21 -42.22
C LEU A 7 -7.53 65.37 -43.34
N GLU A 8 -7.28 65.94 -44.51
CA GLU A 8 -6.61 65.29 -45.65
C GLU A 8 -5.10 65.62 -45.73
N SER A 9 -4.55 66.31 -44.73
CA SER A 9 -3.13 66.67 -44.72
C SER A 9 -2.23 65.43 -44.57
N LYS A 10 -1.25 65.27 -45.47
CA LYS A 10 -0.19 64.23 -45.42
C LYS A 10 0.59 64.18 -44.10
N THR A 11 0.52 65.22 -43.28
CA THR A 11 1.13 65.23 -41.94
C THR A 11 0.37 64.37 -40.93
N LEU A 12 -0.93 64.08 -41.12
CA LEU A 12 -1.71 63.27 -40.18
C LEU A 12 -1.32 61.79 -40.17
N THR A 13 -0.65 61.29 -41.23
CA THR A 13 -0.15 59.90 -41.29
C THR A 13 1.06 59.66 -40.40
N HIS A 14 1.63 60.71 -39.78
CA HIS A 14 2.80 60.62 -38.91
C HIS A 14 2.42 60.52 -37.42
N PHE A 15 1.12 60.54 -37.08
CA PHE A 15 0.63 60.46 -35.70
C PHE A 15 -0.32 59.27 -35.52
N LEU A 16 -0.23 58.60 -34.37
CA LEU A 16 -1.22 57.60 -33.97
C LEU A 16 -2.48 58.30 -33.45
N ARG A 17 -3.66 57.96 -34.00
CA ARG A 17 -4.95 58.47 -33.52
C ARG A 17 -5.54 57.59 -32.42
N ASN A 18 -6.40 58.20 -31.60
CA ASN A 18 -7.05 57.57 -30.45
C ASN A 18 -8.50 57.10 -30.72
N ASP A 19 -9.07 57.43 -31.88
CA ASP A 19 -10.47 57.24 -32.21
C ASP A 19 -10.72 56.25 -33.35
N ILE A 20 -9.65 55.83 -34.03
CA ILE A 20 -9.68 54.82 -35.09
C ILE A 20 -8.52 53.82 -34.95
N PRO A 21 -8.64 52.61 -35.51
CA PRO A 21 -7.53 51.67 -35.59
C PRO A 21 -6.32 52.28 -36.30
N ASN A 22 -5.12 52.03 -35.77
CA ASN A 22 -3.86 52.48 -36.35
C ASN A 22 -2.80 51.38 -36.28
N THR A 23 -1.75 51.52 -37.09
CA THR A 23 -0.58 50.65 -37.07
C THR A 23 0.67 51.52 -37.13
N ALA A 24 1.61 51.28 -36.22
CA ALA A 24 2.97 51.79 -36.35
C ALA A 24 3.79 50.75 -37.12
N ALA A 25 4.37 51.14 -38.25
CA ALA A 25 5.21 50.24 -39.05
C ALA A 25 6.61 50.03 -38.44
N GLU A 26 7.03 50.96 -37.56
CA GLU A 26 8.36 51.00 -36.95
C GLU A 26 8.29 50.92 -35.42
N VAL A 27 9.46 50.88 -34.79
CA VAL A 27 9.61 50.80 -33.33
C VAL A 27 8.97 52.01 -32.63
N VAL A 28 8.08 51.73 -31.68
CA VAL A 28 7.50 52.74 -30.78
C VAL A 28 8.20 52.67 -29.43
N THR A 29 8.72 53.81 -28.96
CA THR A 29 9.36 53.93 -27.64
C THR A 29 8.50 54.77 -26.70
N PHE A 30 8.18 54.25 -25.52
CA PHE A 30 7.44 54.98 -24.48
C PHE A 30 8.38 55.42 -23.36
N LEU A 31 8.67 56.73 -23.28
CA LEU A 31 9.61 57.27 -22.29
C LEU A 31 9.18 57.04 -20.82
N LYS A 32 7.86 56.98 -20.58
CA LYS A 32 7.27 56.76 -19.24
C LYS A 32 6.58 55.38 -19.12
N GLY A 33 6.82 54.47 -20.07
CA GLY A 33 6.17 53.18 -20.14
C GLY A 33 4.77 53.21 -20.74
N ILE A 34 4.14 52.03 -20.77
CA ILE A 34 2.80 51.79 -21.33
C ILE A 34 1.85 51.31 -20.22
N VAL A 35 0.64 51.86 -20.18
CA VAL A 35 -0.44 51.40 -19.30
C VAL A 35 -1.62 50.96 -20.15
N ALA A 36 -1.89 49.65 -20.16
CA ALA A 36 -3.08 49.10 -20.79
C ALA A 36 -4.20 48.95 -19.75
N LYS A 37 -5.37 49.54 -20.01
CA LYS A 37 -6.56 49.41 -19.13
C LYS A 37 -7.42 48.19 -19.44
N ALA A 38 -7.07 47.46 -20.50
CA ALA A 38 -7.79 46.30 -21.01
C ALA A 38 -6.78 45.25 -21.50
N VAL A 39 -7.29 44.20 -22.17
CA VAL A 39 -6.47 43.09 -22.69
C VAL A 39 -5.47 43.59 -23.72
N SER A 40 -4.22 43.13 -23.60
CA SER A 40 -3.15 43.35 -24.57
C SER A 40 -2.64 42.02 -25.10
N PHE A 41 -2.38 41.94 -26.41
CA PHE A 41 -1.83 40.77 -27.06
C PHE A 41 -0.41 41.07 -27.52
N PHE A 42 0.53 40.22 -27.13
CA PHE A 42 1.93 40.33 -27.51
C PHE A 42 2.42 39.00 -28.05
N GLN A 43 3.20 39.05 -29.13
CA GLN A 43 3.88 37.87 -29.67
C GLN A 43 5.38 38.00 -29.36
N GLY A 44 5.80 37.32 -28.29
CA GLY A 44 7.15 37.45 -27.74
C GLY A 44 7.29 38.68 -26.86
N ILE A 45 7.70 38.46 -25.60
CA ILE A 45 8.04 39.53 -24.66
C ILE A 45 9.41 39.19 -24.09
N VAL A 46 10.34 40.14 -24.16
CA VAL A 46 11.62 40.06 -23.47
C VAL A 46 11.64 41.16 -22.40
N ASN A 47 11.53 40.76 -21.14
CA ASN A 47 11.62 41.68 -20.01
C ASN A 47 13.02 41.58 -19.38
N ARG A 48 13.68 42.73 -19.17
CA ARG A 48 15.02 42.80 -18.54
C ARG A 48 14.98 43.22 -17.07
N GLY A 49 13.80 43.18 -16.45
CA GLY A 49 13.60 43.50 -15.04
C GLY A 49 12.58 42.55 -14.39
N ASP A 50 11.92 43.04 -13.35
CA ASP A 50 10.93 42.26 -12.61
C ASP A 50 9.57 42.24 -13.31
N ILE A 51 8.86 41.14 -13.17
CA ILE A 51 7.44 41.02 -13.52
C ILE A 51 6.69 40.74 -12.23
N LYS A 52 5.86 41.69 -11.79
CA LYS A 52 4.95 41.49 -10.67
C LYS A 52 3.55 41.22 -11.19
N ASN A 53 3.08 39.99 -11.03
CA ASN A 53 1.69 39.63 -11.28
C ASN A 53 0.93 39.50 -9.97
N ILE A 54 -0.27 40.08 -9.88
CA ILE A 54 -1.15 39.98 -8.70
C ILE A 54 -2.26 38.94 -8.92
N GLY A 55 -2.53 38.57 -10.18
CA GLY A 55 -3.52 37.55 -10.54
C GLY A 55 -2.90 36.20 -10.86
N ASP A 56 -3.64 35.40 -11.63
CA ASP A 56 -3.21 34.09 -12.08
C ASP A 56 -2.36 34.17 -13.36
N ILE A 57 -1.44 33.22 -13.52
CA ILE A 57 -0.72 32.99 -14.77
C ILE A 57 -1.12 31.60 -15.28
N THR A 58 -1.76 31.54 -16.43
CA THR A 58 -1.96 30.27 -17.14
C THR A 58 -0.91 30.14 -18.24
N ASN A 59 -0.06 29.12 -18.13
CA ASN A 59 0.90 28.78 -19.16
C ASN A 59 0.59 27.39 -19.72
N THR A 60 0.46 27.29 -21.04
CA THR A 60 0.17 26.04 -21.74
C THR A 60 1.43 25.37 -22.31
N GLY A 61 2.59 26.05 -22.24
CA GLY A 61 3.88 25.55 -22.72
C GLY A 61 4.84 25.17 -21.59
N ASN A 62 6.15 25.21 -21.88
CA ASN A 62 7.20 24.92 -20.89
C ASN A 62 7.67 26.19 -20.18
N ILE A 63 8.04 26.05 -18.90
CA ILE A 63 8.74 27.08 -18.14
C ILE A 63 10.16 26.59 -17.89
N ASN A 64 11.16 27.32 -18.39
CA ASN A 64 12.57 27.07 -18.09
C ASN A 64 13.05 28.16 -17.14
N ASN A 65 13.48 27.77 -15.93
CA ASN A 65 14.03 28.69 -14.94
C ASN A 65 15.49 28.37 -14.71
N ALA A 66 16.37 29.36 -14.88
CA ALA A 66 17.81 29.20 -14.64
C ALA A 66 18.22 29.53 -13.19
N GLY A 67 17.37 30.21 -12.43
CA GLY A 67 17.61 30.60 -11.05
C GLY A 67 16.81 29.78 -10.04
N ASP A 68 16.51 30.42 -8.91
CA ASP A 68 15.72 29.81 -7.83
C ASP A 68 14.21 29.98 -8.08
N ILE A 69 13.43 29.06 -7.50
CA ILE A 69 11.98 29.18 -7.38
C ILE A 69 11.65 29.12 -5.89
N THR A 70 11.13 30.21 -5.36
CA THR A 70 10.65 30.28 -3.97
C THR A 70 9.13 30.29 -3.98
N ASN A 71 8.52 29.29 -3.35
CA ASN A 71 7.08 29.18 -3.19
C ASN A 71 6.72 29.23 -1.70
N SER A 72 5.94 30.22 -1.27
CA SER A 72 5.50 30.35 0.13
C SER A 72 4.25 29.54 0.46
N GLY A 73 3.61 28.93 -0.54
CA GLY A 73 2.39 28.13 -0.39
C GLY A 73 2.60 26.67 -0.76
N ASN A 74 1.59 26.08 -1.39
CA ASN A 74 1.63 24.69 -1.85
C ASN A 74 2.10 24.58 -3.31
N ILE A 75 2.74 23.47 -3.65
CA ILE A 75 3.01 23.06 -5.04
C ILE A 75 2.23 21.78 -5.30
N MET A 76 1.32 21.83 -6.28
CA MET A 76 0.63 20.64 -6.78
C MET A 76 1.19 20.30 -8.16
N THR A 77 1.83 19.14 -8.27
CA THR A 77 2.38 18.63 -9.55
C THR A 77 2.01 17.17 -9.73
N LYS A 78 1.87 16.75 -10.99
CA LYS A 78 1.69 15.34 -11.33
C LYS A 78 2.98 14.55 -11.12
N ASN A 79 4.10 15.12 -11.55
CA ASN A 79 5.41 14.49 -11.50
C ASN A 79 6.44 15.48 -10.96
N LEU A 80 7.33 14.99 -10.11
CA LEU A 80 8.50 15.72 -9.64
C LEU A 80 9.74 14.88 -9.92
N THR A 81 10.64 15.40 -10.74
CA THR A 81 11.94 14.78 -11.02
C THR A 81 13.02 15.77 -10.62
N VAL A 82 13.92 15.34 -9.75
CA VAL A 82 15.07 16.12 -9.30
C VAL A 82 16.32 15.40 -9.76
N THR A 83 17.11 16.04 -10.61
CA THR A 83 18.36 15.48 -11.16
C THR A 83 19.57 15.74 -10.26
N GLY A 84 19.45 16.72 -9.36
CA GLY A 84 20.42 17.01 -8.31
C GLY A 84 19.95 16.52 -6.95
N LYS A 85 20.10 17.36 -5.91
CA LYS A 85 19.69 17.04 -4.54
C LYS A 85 18.32 17.65 -4.20
N ALA A 86 17.41 16.82 -3.68
CA ALA A 86 16.22 17.27 -2.98
C ALA A 86 16.44 17.17 -1.46
N THR A 87 16.08 18.21 -0.70
CA THR A 87 16.14 18.20 0.77
C THR A 87 14.78 18.59 1.31
N PHE A 88 14.27 17.80 2.26
CA PHE A 88 12.99 18.02 2.93
C PHE A 88 13.25 18.07 4.44
N PHE A 89 12.62 19.02 5.14
CA PHE A 89 12.67 19.05 6.61
C PHE A 89 11.75 17.98 7.22
N GLU A 90 10.59 17.75 6.60
CA GLU A 90 9.61 16.73 6.96
C GLU A 90 8.94 16.21 5.68
N LEU A 91 8.68 14.91 5.61
CA LEU A 91 8.05 14.26 4.45
C LEU A 91 7.07 13.17 4.91
N GLU A 92 5.77 13.41 4.69
CA GLU A 92 4.73 12.39 4.84
C GLU A 92 4.39 11.82 3.47
N ILE A 93 4.75 10.55 3.21
CA ILE A 93 4.44 9.87 1.95
C ILE A 93 3.21 8.99 2.14
N GLN A 94 2.04 9.47 1.72
CA GLN A 94 0.84 8.64 1.62
C GLN A 94 0.93 7.77 0.35
N LYS A 95 1.59 6.62 0.47
CA LYS A 95 1.64 5.63 -0.62
C LYS A 95 0.35 4.81 -0.65
N ALA A 96 -0.58 5.12 -1.56
CA ALA A 96 -1.55 4.13 -2.03
C ALA A 96 -0.83 3.12 -2.95
N LYS A 97 0.00 2.24 -2.37
CA LYS A 97 0.54 1.09 -3.12
C LYS A 97 -0.61 0.11 -3.36
N ALA A 98 -1.22 0.15 -4.54
CA ALA A 98 -1.94 -1.01 -5.07
C ALA A 98 -0.89 -2.05 -5.53
N ALA A 99 -0.18 -2.66 -4.57
CA ALA A 99 0.75 -3.76 -4.84
C ALA A 99 -0.08 -5.00 -5.21
N GLY A 100 -0.32 -5.21 -6.51
CA GLY A 100 -0.70 -6.50 -7.13
C GLY A 100 -1.89 -7.28 -6.54
N GLY A 101 -2.65 -6.69 -5.61
CA GLY A 101 -3.57 -7.43 -4.77
C GLY A 101 -2.89 -8.37 -3.77
N MET A 102 -1.59 -8.24 -3.44
CA MET A 102 -0.97 -9.01 -2.36
C MET A 102 0.25 -8.33 -1.73
N THR A 103 0.36 -8.43 -0.42
CA THR A 103 1.48 -7.94 0.39
C THR A 103 1.99 -9.05 1.30
N VAL A 104 3.32 -9.19 1.39
CA VAL A 104 3.98 -10.11 2.31
C VAL A 104 4.80 -9.30 3.30
N ASN A 105 4.57 -9.53 4.59
CA ASN A 105 5.40 -9.00 5.67
C ASN A 105 6.25 -10.13 6.24
N SER A 106 7.57 -10.00 6.08
CA SER A 106 8.58 -11.01 6.40
C SER A 106 9.83 -10.38 7.04
N ALA A 107 10.76 -11.23 7.50
CA ALA A 107 12.00 -10.78 8.13
C ALA A 107 13.10 -10.36 7.13
N GLY A 108 12.89 -10.57 5.83
CA GLY A 108 13.87 -10.24 4.80
C GLY A 108 13.29 -10.13 3.40
N THR A 109 14.02 -9.39 2.57
CA THR A 109 13.75 -9.19 1.13
C THR A 109 15.07 -9.15 0.37
N PHE A 110 15.05 -9.51 -0.92
CA PHE A 110 16.24 -9.45 -1.77
C PHE A 110 15.86 -9.11 -3.20
N HIS A 111 16.58 -8.19 -3.83
CA HIS A 111 16.41 -7.83 -5.24
C HIS A 111 17.56 -8.41 -6.06
N ILE A 112 17.27 -9.09 -7.17
CA ILE A 112 18.31 -9.72 -7.99
C ILE A 112 18.76 -8.73 -9.06
N ASP A 113 19.87 -8.02 -8.82
CA ASP A 113 20.53 -7.18 -9.83
C ASP A 113 21.36 -8.02 -10.82
N ALA A 114 21.84 -9.19 -10.39
CA ALA A 114 22.54 -10.13 -11.25
C ALA A 114 22.53 -11.56 -10.68
N VAL A 115 22.58 -12.57 -11.54
CA VAL A 115 22.54 -13.99 -11.14
C VAL A 115 23.49 -14.85 -11.97
N GLU A 116 24.10 -15.85 -11.34
CA GLU A 116 24.92 -16.89 -11.96
C GLU A 116 24.43 -18.27 -11.52
N GLU A 117 24.17 -19.16 -12.47
CA GLU A 117 23.87 -20.56 -12.18
C GLU A 117 25.18 -21.35 -11.97
N THR A 118 25.22 -22.16 -10.91
CA THR A 118 26.32 -23.08 -10.61
C THR A 118 25.82 -24.52 -10.57
N ALA A 119 26.73 -25.47 -10.34
CA ALA A 119 26.37 -26.87 -10.13
C ALA A 119 25.42 -27.03 -8.92
N ASP A 120 25.68 -26.28 -7.84
CA ASP A 120 25.02 -26.45 -6.55
C ASP A 120 23.85 -25.49 -6.30
N GLY A 121 23.73 -24.41 -7.08
CA GLY A 121 22.73 -23.38 -6.82
C GLY A 121 22.72 -22.20 -7.79
N PHE A 122 22.08 -21.12 -7.35
CA PHE A 122 22.02 -19.84 -8.05
C PHE A 122 22.65 -18.78 -7.16
N VAL A 123 23.75 -18.19 -7.61
CA VAL A 123 24.43 -17.10 -6.92
C VAL A 123 23.82 -15.79 -7.37
N CYS A 124 23.03 -15.19 -6.49
CA CYS A 124 22.30 -13.95 -6.70
C CYS A 124 23.04 -12.79 -6.04
N PHE A 125 23.01 -11.64 -6.69
CA PHE A 125 23.67 -10.42 -6.25
C PHE A 125 22.69 -9.26 -6.24
N GLN A 126 22.76 -8.47 -5.18
CA GLN A 126 22.03 -7.22 -5.03
C GLN A 126 23.05 -6.12 -4.81
N ARG A 127 22.94 -4.99 -5.51
CA ARG A 127 23.79 -3.82 -5.26
C ARG A 127 23.64 -3.40 -3.79
N ALA A 128 24.76 -3.30 -3.08
CA ALA A 128 24.79 -2.99 -1.65
C ALA A 128 24.58 -1.49 -1.38
N GLU A 129 24.66 -0.66 -2.42
CA GLU A 129 24.33 0.75 -2.39
C GLU A 129 23.40 1.04 -3.56
N LYS A 130 22.28 1.69 -3.27
CA LYS A 130 21.34 2.19 -4.29
C LYS A 130 20.97 3.61 -3.92
N ASP A 131 21.22 4.53 -4.84
CA ASP A 131 20.91 5.95 -4.68
C ASP A 131 21.55 6.60 -3.41
N GLY A 132 22.78 6.19 -3.06
CA GLY A 132 23.52 6.70 -1.90
C GLY A 132 23.09 6.13 -0.55
N VAL A 133 22.19 5.14 -0.54
CA VAL A 133 21.77 4.42 0.66
C VAL A 133 22.43 3.04 0.67
N THR A 134 23.24 2.77 1.70
CA THR A 134 23.75 1.42 1.96
C THR A 134 22.60 0.52 2.40
N LEU A 135 22.34 -0.52 1.63
CA LEU A 135 21.35 -1.52 1.97
C LEU A 135 21.93 -2.45 3.02
N SER A 136 21.23 -2.55 4.15
CA SER A 136 21.55 -3.55 5.16
C SER A 136 21.07 -4.91 4.68
N ARG A 137 21.88 -5.91 4.98
CA ARG A 137 21.58 -7.30 4.67
C ARG A 137 20.42 -7.78 5.55
N THR A 138 19.35 -8.29 4.92
CA THR A 138 18.17 -8.80 5.64
C THR A 138 17.97 -10.31 5.52
N CYS A 139 18.74 -11.01 4.68
CA CYS A 139 18.67 -12.47 4.49
C CYS A 139 19.71 -13.22 5.33
N GLU A 140 19.41 -14.47 5.68
CA GLU A 140 20.27 -15.38 6.45
C GLU A 140 20.32 -16.78 5.83
N VAL A 141 21.36 -17.55 6.15
CA VAL A 141 21.41 -18.98 5.79
C VAL A 141 20.23 -19.71 6.42
N ASN A 142 19.67 -20.66 5.68
CA ASN A 142 18.43 -21.38 6.00
C ASN A 142 17.13 -20.57 5.83
N ASP A 143 17.18 -19.30 5.43
CA ASP A 143 15.97 -18.62 4.95
C ASP A 143 15.41 -19.34 3.72
N GLN A 144 14.11 -19.29 3.54
CA GLN A 144 13.45 -19.83 2.35
C GLN A 144 12.91 -18.66 1.53
N MET A 145 13.55 -18.33 0.42
CA MET A 145 13.24 -17.12 -0.36
C MET A 145 12.31 -17.45 -1.52
N MET A 146 11.24 -16.68 -1.66
CA MET A 146 10.20 -16.86 -2.66
C MET A 146 10.15 -15.68 -3.62
N CYS A 147 10.09 -15.97 -4.91
CA CYS A 147 9.72 -15.00 -5.95
C CYS A 147 8.37 -15.38 -6.55
N SER A 148 7.57 -14.38 -6.88
CA SER A 148 6.37 -14.52 -7.69
C SER A 148 6.14 -13.23 -8.45
N ASP A 149 6.19 -13.29 -9.78
CA ASP A 149 6.10 -12.17 -10.72
C ASP A 149 4.98 -11.17 -10.34
N GLY A 150 5.34 -10.11 -9.59
CA GLY A 150 4.41 -9.10 -9.08
C GLY A 150 3.24 -9.63 -8.25
N MET A 151 3.33 -10.83 -7.65
CA MET A 151 2.24 -11.49 -6.92
C MET A 151 0.97 -11.77 -7.76
N ASN A 152 1.07 -11.69 -9.08
CA ASN A 152 -0.03 -11.94 -10.02
C ASN A 152 -0.07 -13.42 -10.43
N ILE A 153 -0.88 -14.22 -9.74
CA ILE A 153 -1.25 -15.56 -10.21
C ILE A 153 -2.35 -15.42 -11.27
N LEU A 154 -2.14 -15.93 -12.47
CA LEU A 154 -3.24 -16.08 -13.43
C LEU A 154 -4.13 -17.27 -13.03
N LYS A 155 -5.42 -17.20 -13.38
CA LYS A 155 -6.42 -18.27 -13.21
C LYS A 155 -5.81 -19.63 -13.64
N GLY A 156 -5.74 -20.59 -12.72
CA GLY A 156 -5.18 -21.92 -12.98
C GLY A 156 -3.80 -22.19 -12.38
N GLY A 157 -3.25 -21.29 -11.55
CA GLY A 157 -2.10 -21.61 -10.69
C GLY A 157 -0.73 -21.58 -11.37
N LYS A 158 -0.62 -20.93 -12.53
CA LYS A 158 0.68 -20.67 -13.19
C LYS A 158 0.81 -19.18 -13.46
N GLY A 159 1.44 -18.45 -12.55
CA GLY A 159 2.24 -17.30 -12.97
C GLY A 159 3.43 -17.86 -13.77
N ASN A 160 3.89 -17.16 -14.80
CA ASN A 160 4.99 -17.67 -15.63
C ASN A 160 6.35 -17.71 -14.89
N HIS A 161 6.46 -17.03 -13.74
CA HIS A 161 7.67 -16.93 -12.95
C HIS A 161 7.40 -17.02 -11.44
N TYR A 162 7.64 -18.20 -10.87
CA TYR A 162 7.52 -18.51 -9.44
C TYR A 162 8.59 -19.51 -9.03
N TYR A 163 9.20 -19.30 -7.86
CA TYR A 163 10.00 -20.30 -7.19
C TYR A 163 10.10 -19.99 -5.70
N TRP A 164 10.30 -21.02 -4.88
CA TRP A 164 10.60 -20.89 -3.45
C TRP A 164 11.74 -21.84 -3.09
N ARG A 165 12.89 -21.26 -2.72
CA ARG A 165 14.18 -21.97 -2.63
C ARG A 165 14.88 -21.70 -1.31
N LEU A 166 15.61 -22.69 -0.81
CA LEU A 166 16.42 -22.57 0.40
C LEU A 166 17.67 -21.72 0.14
N VAL A 167 18.02 -20.84 1.08
CA VAL A 167 19.30 -20.13 1.11
C VAL A 167 20.38 -21.04 1.70
N THR A 168 21.38 -21.39 0.91
CA THR A 168 22.50 -22.25 1.31
C THR A 168 23.71 -21.45 1.77
N ASP A 169 23.94 -20.28 1.18
CA ASP A 169 24.99 -19.36 1.59
C ASP A 169 24.49 -17.93 1.48
N ALA A 170 24.91 -17.12 2.43
CA ALA A 170 24.60 -15.72 2.48
C ALA A 170 25.69 -15.08 3.38
N PRO A 171 26.79 -14.56 2.81
CA PRO A 171 27.87 -13.93 3.58
C PRO A 171 27.53 -12.50 4.02
N LYS A 172 27.96 -12.13 5.22
CA LYS A 172 27.73 -10.78 5.78
C LYS A 172 28.50 -9.69 5.04
N GLU A 173 29.66 -10.04 4.48
CA GLU A 173 30.51 -9.11 3.76
C GLU A 173 30.00 -8.87 2.34
N VAL A 174 30.14 -7.62 1.89
CA VAL A 174 29.88 -7.26 0.49
C VAL A 174 30.99 -7.80 -0.41
N VAL A 175 30.62 -8.21 -1.61
CA VAL A 175 31.54 -8.70 -2.64
C VAL A 175 31.55 -7.74 -3.81
N THR A 176 32.71 -7.54 -4.44
CA THR A 176 32.80 -6.75 -5.67
C THR A 176 32.41 -7.61 -6.86
N ARG A 177 31.52 -7.11 -7.72
CA ARG A 177 31.14 -7.78 -8.96
C ARG A 177 30.87 -6.76 -10.07
N THR A 178 31.22 -7.12 -11.29
CA THR A 178 30.88 -6.30 -12.45
C THR A 178 29.42 -6.52 -12.84
N ILE A 179 28.60 -5.49 -12.76
CA ILE A 179 27.20 -5.47 -13.22
C ILE A 179 27.08 -4.35 -14.25
N ASP A 180 26.51 -4.62 -15.41
CA ASP A 180 26.36 -3.66 -16.51
C ASP A 180 27.68 -2.95 -16.92
N GLY A 181 28.80 -3.68 -16.84
CA GLY A 181 30.13 -3.17 -17.20
C GLY A 181 30.80 -2.28 -16.15
N LYS A 182 30.24 -2.16 -14.94
CA LYS A 182 30.81 -1.39 -13.82
C LYS A 182 31.06 -2.27 -12.62
N GLU A 183 32.17 -2.04 -11.91
CA GLU A 183 32.43 -2.70 -10.63
C GLU A 183 31.51 -2.13 -9.54
N GLU A 184 30.69 -2.98 -8.96
CA GLU A 184 29.71 -2.63 -7.93
C GLU A 184 29.94 -3.46 -6.67
N LYS A 185 29.76 -2.85 -5.49
CA LYS A 185 29.70 -3.60 -4.23
C LYS A 185 28.33 -4.23 -4.09
N CYS A 186 28.29 -5.53 -3.85
CA CYS A 186 27.07 -6.31 -3.85
C CYS A 186 26.92 -7.16 -2.59
N LEU A 187 25.69 -7.32 -2.13
CA LEU A 187 25.29 -8.39 -1.23
C LEU A 187 25.16 -9.68 -2.04
N LYS A 188 25.63 -10.80 -1.48
CA LYS A 188 25.55 -12.14 -2.10
C LYS A 188 24.53 -13.01 -1.38
N LEU A 189 23.75 -13.75 -2.16
CA LEU A 189 22.80 -14.75 -1.72
C LEU A 189 22.90 -15.99 -2.62
N VAL A 190 23.01 -17.19 -2.06
CA VAL A 190 23.04 -18.44 -2.82
C VAL A 190 21.78 -19.22 -2.53
N LEU A 191 21.00 -19.48 -3.58
CA LEU A 191 19.77 -20.27 -3.52
C LEU A 191 20.06 -21.71 -3.97
N SER A 192 19.51 -22.69 -3.26
CA SER A 192 19.65 -24.10 -3.58
C SER A 192 19.01 -24.44 -4.93
N LYS A 193 19.70 -25.28 -5.70
CA LYS A 193 19.17 -25.82 -6.95
C LYS A 193 18.08 -26.88 -6.69
N THR A 194 18.27 -27.70 -5.67
CA THR A 194 17.46 -28.90 -5.42
C THR A 194 16.52 -28.77 -4.22
N ASP A 195 16.89 -28.00 -3.18
CA ASP A 195 16.06 -27.76 -2.00
C ASP A 195 15.11 -26.59 -2.28
N CYS A 196 13.96 -26.93 -2.86
CA CYS A 196 12.95 -26.00 -3.35
C CYS A 196 11.53 -26.59 -3.26
N SER A 197 10.50 -25.74 -3.36
CA SER A 197 9.09 -26.15 -3.26
C SER A 197 8.65 -27.14 -4.34
N ASN A 198 9.23 -27.03 -5.53
CA ASN A 198 8.97 -27.92 -6.65
C ASN A 198 10.21 -27.91 -7.58
N PRO A 199 10.83 -29.07 -7.86
CA PRO A 199 12.07 -29.15 -8.64
C PRO A 199 11.90 -28.78 -10.13
N THR A 200 10.67 -28.58 -10.60
CA THR A 200 10.36 -28.19 -11.99
C THR A 200 10.11 -26.69 -12.18
N ASP A 201 10.20 -25.91 -11.10
CA ASP A 201 9.85 -24.49 -11.10
C ASP A 201 11.04 -23.62 -11.48
N ASP A 202 10.68 -22.47 -12.06
CA ASP A 202 11.52 -21.47 -12.68
C ASP A 202 12.81 -21.12 -11.89
N MET A 203 13.75 -20.53 -12.61
CA MET A 203 15.07 -20.18 -12.09
C MET A 203 15.14 -18.69 -11.76
N PRO A 204 15.89 -18.27 -10.72
CA PRO A 204 16.13 -16.86 -10.44
C PRO A 204 16.68 -16.11 -11.66
N LYS A 205 16.15 -14.92 -11.92
CA LYS A 205 16.46 -14.02 -13.04
C LYS A 205 16.78 -12.62 -12.53
N VAL A 206 17.42 -11.83 -13.38
CA VAL A 206 17.66 -10.42 -13.11
C VAL A 206 16.34 -9.66 -13.08
N GLY A 207 16.14 -8.85 -12.03
CA GLY A 207 14.91 -8.07 -11.79
C GLY A 207 13.97 -8.68 -10.76
N ASP A 208 14.21 -9.93 -10.33
CA ASP A 208 13.35 -10.62 -9.38
C ASP A 208 13.34 -9.95 -8.01
N GLU A 209 12.15 -9.83 -7.44
CA GLU A 209 11.93 -9.43 -6.06
C GLU A 209 11.62 -10.66 -5.21
N LEU A 210 12.42 -10.87 -4.18
CA LEU A 210 12.32 -12.01 -3.27
C LEU A 210 11.79 -11.57 -1.91
N ALA A 211 10.87 -12.34 -1.37
CA ALA A 211 10.45 -12.26 0.02
C ALA A 211 10.93 -13.49 0.80
N GLN A 212 11.37 -13.27 2.04
CA GLN A 212 11.71 -14.34 2.96
C GLN A 212 10.44 -14.99 3.52
N ILE A 213 10.19 -16.26 3.20
CA ILE A 213 9.00 -17.00 3.63
C ILE A 213 9.46 -18.14 4.54
N GLY A 214 9.74 -17.84 5.80
CA GLY A 214 10.17 -18.86 6.76
C GLY A 214 11.67 -19.20 6.71
N ASN A 215 12.09 -20.03 7.66
CA ASN A 215 13.49 -20.43 7.85
C ASN A 215 13.54 -21.86 8.41
N ARG A 216 14.49 -22.70 7.95
CA ARG A 216 14.57 -24.10 8.41
C ARG A 216 14.89 -24.26 9.90
N LYS A 217 15.56 -23.28 10.52
CA LYS A 217 16.14 -23.42 11.87
C LYS A 217 15.78 -22.25 12.81
N ASN A 218 15.93 -21.01 12.35
CA ASN A 218 15.69 -19.83 13.16
C ASN A 218 14.19 -19.57 13.34
N LYS A 219 13.67 -19.89 14.53
CA LYS A 219 12.25 -19.75 14.87
C LYS A 219 11.73 -18.31 14.78
N GLU A 220 12.58 -17.32 15.02
CA GLU A 220 12.19 -15.90 14.92
C GLU A 220 11.90 -15.49 13.48
N ARG A 221 12.47 -16.22 12.50
CA ARG A 221 12.30 -16.01 11.06
C ARG A 221 11.29 -16.98 10.44
N GLN A 222 10.57 -17.77 11.25
CA GLN A 222 9.55 -18.73 10.80
C GLN A 222 8.13 -18.13 10.73
N SER A 223 7.98 -16.82 10.90
CA SER A 223 6.69 -16.13 10.88
C SER A 223 6.54 -15.30 9.61
N VAL A 224 5.36 -15.34 9.01
CA VAL A 224 5.03 -14.59 7.79
C VAL A 224 3.59 -14.09 7.90
N ILE A 225 3.35 -12.84 7.52
CA ILE A 225 1.99 -12.30 7.39
C ILE A 225 1.74 -11.99 5.92
N MET A 226 0.61 -12.44 5.40
CA MET A 226 0.20 -12.19 4.02
C MET A 226 -1.19 -11.57 3.97
N THR A 227 -1.36 -10.57 3.11
CA THR A 227 -2.66 -10.01 2.75
C THR A 227 -2.84 -10.18 1.26
N CYS A 228 -3.96 -10.72 0.81
CA CYS A 228 -4.23 -10.99 -0.58
C CYS A 228 -5.67 -10.58 -0.93
N ALA A 229 -5.88 -9.90 -2.05
CA ALA A 229 -7.16 -9.37 -2.50
C ALA A 229 -7.78 -10.19 -3.63
N TYR A 230 -6.97 -10.86 -4.45
CA TYR A 230 -7.43 -11.50 -5.68
C TYR A 230 -6.96 -12.96 -5.87
N ASN A 231 -5.73 -13.27 -5.49
CA ASN A 231 -5.12 -14.58 -5.67
C ASN A 231 -4.69 -15.20 -4.34
N SER A 232 -4.48 -16.53 -4.33
CA SER A 232 -4.00 -17.24 -3.14
C SER A 232 -2.77 -18.09 -3.44
N PHE A 233 -1.74 -17.96 -2.60
CA PHE A 233 -0.63 -18.94 -2.52
C PHE A 233 -0.98 -20.15 -1.66
N ASP A 234 -1.98 -20.01 -0.80
CA ASP A 234 -2.47 -21.08 0.05
C ASP A 234 -3.74 -21.63 -0.58
N GLY A 235 -3.66 -22.82 -1.17
CA GLY A 235 -4.78 -23.45 -1.88
C GLY A 235 -6.04 -23.59 -1.04
N ASP A 236 -5.93 -23.55 0.30
CA ASP A 236 -7.07 -23.66 1.20
C ASP A 236 -7.74 -22.30 1.49
N LEU A 237 -7.10 -21.18 1.16
CA LEU A 237 -7.63 -19.83 1.40
C LEU A 237 -8.20 -19.22 0.12
N LYS A 238 -9.43 -18.72 0.20
CA LYS A 238 -10.08 -17.99 -0.88
C LYS A 238 -9.89 -16.49 -0.69
N ALA A 239 -9.28 -15.83 -1.66
CA ALA A 239 -9.15 -14.37 -1.67
C ALA A 239 -10.53 -13.66 -1.70
N PRO A 240 -10.66 -12.46 -1.10
CA PRO A 240 -9.63 -11.77 -0.31
C PRO A 240 -9.37 -12.46 1.03
N TYR A 241 -8.12 -12.43 1.49
CA TYR A 241 -7.74 -12.93 2.81
C TYR A 241 -6.58 -12.15 3.45
N TRP A 242 -6.50 -12.25 4.77
CA TRP A 242 -5.35 -11.90 5.59
C TRP A 242 -4.97 -13.14 6.41
N VAL A 243 -3.69 -13.45 6.53
CA VAL A 243 -3.22 -14.65 7.24
C VAL A 243 -1.88 -14.41 7.91
N GLN A 244 -1.75 -14.98 9.12
CA GLN A 244 -0.52 -15.16 9.84
C GLN A 244 -0.12 -16.64 9.79
N TYR A 245 1.08 -16.89 9.27
CA TYR A 245 1.77 -18.16 9.34
C TYR A 245 2.82 -18.14 10.43
N MET A 246 2.99 -19.25 11.14
CA MET A 246 4.02 -19.42 12.16
C MET A 246 4.61 -20.82 12.12
N GLY A 247 5.92 -20.91 12.30
CA GLY A 247 6.64 -22.19 12.24
C GLY A 247 7.00 -22.62 10.83
N VAL A 248 6.93 -21.73 9.84
CA VAL A 248 7.24 -22.01 8.42
C VAL A 248 8.72 -22.42 8.27
N ASN A 249 8.96 -23.72 8.38
CA ASN A 249 10.27 -24.35 8.28
C ASN A 249 10.37 -25.32 7.08
N ASP A 250 9.35 -25.31 6.23
CA ASP A 250 9.27 -26.00 4.97
C ASP A 250 8.56 -25.16 3.90
N PHE A 251 8.40 -25.75 2.72
CA PHE A 251 7.77 -25.11 1.57
C PHE A 251 6.25 -25.31 1.51
N LYS A 252 5.59 -25.44 2.67
CA LYS A 252 4.15 -25.72 2.76
C LYS A 252 3.43 -24.71 3.65
N LEU A 253 3.03 -23.56 3.11
CA LEU A 253 2.32 -22.53 3.88
C LEU A 253 1.06 -23.05 4.58
N ALA A 254 0.27 -23.88 3.89
CA ALA A 254 -1.02 -24.37 4.39
C ALA A 254 -0.93 -25.07 5.76
N THR A 255 0.19 -25.72 6.09
CA THR A 255 0.36 -26.44 7.37
C THR A 255 0.77 -25.53 8.53
N HIS A 256 1.06 -24.26 8.28
CA HIS A 256 1.60 -23.31 9.26
C HIS A 256 0.64 -22.16 9.58
N LYS A 257 -0.62 -22.23 9.13
CA LYS A 257 -1.65 -21.22 9.41
C LYS A 257 -1.91 -21.12 10.92
N ARG A 258 -1.87 -19.90 11.47
CA ARG A 258 -2.23 -19.63 12.88
C ARG A 258 -3.52 -18.83 13.01
N THR A 259 -3.57 -17.65 12.43
CA THR A 259 -4.73 -16.74 12.45
C THR A 259 -4.99 -16.25 11.05
N TRP A 260 -6.22 -16.31 10.57
CA TRP A 260 -6.58 -15.91 9.22
C TRP A 260 -8.03 -15.48 9.10
N PHE A 261 -8.27 -14.57 8.16
CA PHE A 261 -9.57 -14.11 7.71
C PHE A 261 -9.63 -14.28 6.20
N ALA A 262 -10.57 -15.05 5.67
CA ALA A 262 -10.67 -15.31 4.23
C ALA A 262 -12.14 -15.35 3.78
N ALA A 263 -12.38 -15.27 2.47
CA ALA A 263 -13.74 -15.33 1.92
C ALA A 263 -14.44 -16.68 2.17
N ASN A 264 -13.69 -17.74 2.46
CA ASN A 264 -14.21 -19.08 2.76
C ASN A 264 -14.18 -19.46 4.25
N GLY A 265 -13.90 -18.52 5.15
CA GLY A 265 -13.92 -18.76 6.60
C GLY A 265 -12.95 -17.87 7.36
N SER A 266 -12.87 -18.04 8.68
CA SER A 266 -11.86 -17.35 9.49
C SER A 266 -11.52 -18.21 10.71
N GLN A 267 -10.26 -18.11 11.16
CA GLN A 267 -9.79 -18.72 12.41
C GLN A 267 -8.91 -17.71 13.13
N VAL A 268 -9.14 -17.54 14.43
CA VAL A 268 -8.30 -16.67 15.26
C VAL A 268 -7.75 -17.49 16.42
N THR A 269 -6.42 -17.49 16.57
CA THR A 269 -5.72 -18.33 17.57
C THR A 269 -4.86 -17.47 18.49
N GLY A 270 -5.20 -17.46 19.78
CA GLY A 270 -4.46 -16.73 20.83
C GLY A 270 -5.33 -16.50 22.05
N ASP A 271 -4.82 -15.69 22.98
CA ASP A 271 -5.58 -15.26 24.15
C ASP A 271 -6.50 -14.09 23.77
N PHE A 272 -7.80 -14.22 24.05
CA PHE A 272 -8.77 -13.17 23.79
C PHE A 272 -9.06 -12.38 25.06
N LYS A 273 -9.09 -11.05 24.93
CA LYS A 273 -9.60 -10.15 25.97
C LYS A 273 -10.80 -9.41 25.40
N VAL A 274 -11.94 -9.55 26.06
CA VAL A 274 -13.16 -8.82 25.68
C VAL A 274 -13.23 -7.57 26.54
N LYS A 275 -13.52 -6.44 25.89
CA LYS A 275 -13.72 -5.16 26.57
C LYS A 275 -15.06 -4.59 26.15
N GLY A 276 -15.92 -4.31 27.12
CA GLY A 276 -17.17 -3.61 26.88
C GLY A 276 -16.92 -2.21 26.31
N ALA A 277 -17.94 -1.63 25.67
CA ALA A 277 -17.87 -0.27 25.10
C ALA A 277 -17.62 0.82 26.16
N ASP A 278 -17.97 0.54 27.41
CA ASP A 278 -17.71 1.35 28.61
C ASP A 278 -16.27 1.23 29.12
N GLY A 279 -15.49 0.32 28.55
CA GLY A 279 -14.12 0.06 28.94
C GLY A 279 -13.94 -0.95 30.07
N GLY A 280 -15.00 -1.65 30.51
CA GLY A 280 -14.89 -2.77 31.43
C GLY A 280 -14.17 -3.95 30.78
N LEU A 281 -13.18 -4.54 31.47
CA LEU A 281 -12.52 -5.78 31.04
C LEU A 281 -13.29 -6.98 31.63
N GLU A 282 -13.73 -7.90 30.78
CA GLU A 282 -14.31 -9.18 31.18
C GLU A 282 -13.76 -10.30 30.27
N SER A 283 -13.72 -11.54 30.76
CA SER A 283 -13.33 -12.66 29.90
C SER A 283 -14.43 -12.96 28.88
N ALA A 284 -14.09 -13.63 27.78
CA ALA A 284 -15.11 -14.08 26.82
C ALA A 284 -16.10 -15.05 27.48
N GLU A 285 -15.63 -15.91 28.40
CA GLU A 285 -16.49 -16.78 29.19
C GLU A 285 -17.45 -15.97 30.07
N ASP A 286 -16.96 -14.99 30.83
CA ASP A 286 -17.79 -14.15 31.72
C ASP A 286 -18.84 -13.34 30.94
N TYR A 287 -18.45 -12.82 29.77
CA TYR A 287 -19.37 -12.11 28.86
C TYR A 287 -20.50 -13.03 28.40
N MET A 288 -20.16 -14.24 27.97
CA MET A 288 -21.13 -15.24 27.50
C MET A 288 -22.02 -15.71 28.66
N ASP A 289 -21.47 -15.94 29.84
CA ASP A 289 -22.22 -16.32 31.04
C ASP A 289 -23.18 -15.21 31.49
N ARG A 290 -22.76 -13.94 31.35
CA ARG A 290 -23.64 -12.80 31.62
C ARG A 290 -24.77 -12.73 30.59
N LEU A 291 -24.47 -12.84 29.29
CA LEU A 291 -25.49 -12.87 28.23
C LEU A 291 -26.51 -13.99 28.45
N VAL A 292 -26.05 -15.19 28.80
CA VAL A 292 -26.92 -16.32 29.11
C VAL A 292 -27.79 -16.02 30.34
N ARG A 293 -27.22 -15.44 31.40
CA ARG A 293 -27.96 -15.04 32.60
C ARG A 293 -29.00 -13.96 32.30
N GLU A 294 -28.65 -12.93 31.54
CA GLU A 294 -29.55 -11.84 31.17
C GLU A 294 -30.70 -12.35 30.28
N ASN A 295 -30.42 -13.18 29.28
CA ASN A 295 -31.45 -13.76 28.41
C ASN A 295 -32.35 -14.75 29.17
N ASN A 296 -31.79 -15.55 30.09
CA ASN A 296 -32.59 -16.39 30.98
C ASN A 296 -33.45 -15.53 31.90
N SER A 297 -32.95 -14.41 32.43
CA SER A 297 -33.74 -13.50 33.26
C SER A 297 -34.89 -12.84 32.48
N ALA A 298 -34.69 -12.56 31.19
CA ALA A 298 -35.73 -12.05 30.29
C ALA A 298 -36.80 -13.12 30.01
N LEU A 299 -36.39 -14.39 29.82
CA LEU A 299 -37.30 -15.53 29.73
C LEU A 299 -38.11 -15.72 31.03
N TYR A 300 -37.46 -15.65 32.20
CA TYR A 300 -38.15 -15.73 33.50
C TYR A 300 -39.15 -14.58 33.70
N LYS A 301 -38.80 -13.34 33.32
CA LYS A 301 -39.73 -12.19 33.38
C LYS A 301 -40.93 -12.32 32.44
N LEU A 302 -40.76 -12.94 31.27
CA LEU A 302 -41.87 -13.26 30.35
C LEU A 302 -42.83 -14.30 30.95
N VAL A 303 -42.29 -15.27 31.68
CA VAL A 303 -43.07 -16.30 32.40
C VAL A 303 -43.76 -15.71 33.64
N GLU A 304 -43.11 -14.83 34.39
CA GLU A 304 -43.66 -14.18 35.60
C GLU A 304 -44.70 -13.08 35.29
N ASN A 305 -44.55 -12.33 34.19
CA ASN A 305 -45.53 -11.33 33.76
C ASN A 305 -46.76 -11.92 33.03
N GLY A 306 -46.98 -13.24 33.13
CA GLY A 306 -48.25 -13.87 32.77
C GLY A 306 -48.60 -13.89 31.27
N THR A 307 -47.71 -13.47 30.37
CA THR A 307 -47.93 -13.68 28.94
C THR A 307 -47.39 -15.06 28.58
N ARG A 308 -48.15 -16.11 28.91
CA ARG A 308 -47.90 -17.44 28.36
C ARG A 308 -47.99 -17.34 26.83
N PRO A 309 -46.93 -17.59 26.06
CA PRO A 309 -47.13 -17.89 24.65
C PRO A 309 -48.04 -19.12 24.63
N ASN A 310 -49.15 -19.06 23.89
CA ASN A 310 -50.02 -20.19 23.62
C ASN A 310 -49.22 -21.30 22.93
N LEU A 311 -48.46 -22.07 23.70
CA LEU A 311 -47.85 -23.33 23.31
C LEU A 311 -48.73 -24.40 23.95
N LEU A 312 -49.90 -24.65 23.35
CA LEU A 312 -50.74 -25.85 23.47
C LEU A 312 -52.10 -25.51 22.80
N TRP A 313 -52.09 -25.29 21.48
CA TRP A 313 -53.30 -25.54 20.70
C TRP A 313 -53.22 -26.98 20.21
N GLY A 314 -53.94 -27.88 20.88
CA GLY A 314 -54.22 -29.22 20.37
C GLY A 314 -53.66 -30.39 21.17
N SER A 315 -54.02 -30.51 22.45
CA SER A 315 -54.19 -31.83 23.09
C SER A 315 -54.92 -31.66 24.42
N ASP A 316 -56.11 -32.25 24.55
CA ASP A 316 -56.79 -32.41 25.83
C ASP A 316 -55.88 -33.22 26.76
N LEU A 317 -55.22 -32.54 27.71
CA LEU A 317 -54.47 -33.19 28.77
C LEU A 317 -55.49 -33.70 29.80
N ASN A 318 -55.92 -34.95 29.66
CA ASN A 318 -56.79 -35.58 30.64
C ASN A 318 -55.99 -35.84 31.94
N LEU A 319 -56.40 -35.19 33.04
CA LEU A 319 -55.77 -35.26 34.36
C LEU A 319 -56.50 -36.20 35.33
N ASP A 320 -57.45 -37.00 34.84
CA ASP A 320 -58.14 -38.03 35.62
C ASP A 320 -57.19 -39.20 35.95
N GLY A 321 -56.34 -39.00 36.95
CA GLY A 321 -55.40 -40.01 37.44
C GLY A 321 -54.14 -39.46 38.12
N VAL A 322 -53.93 -38.15 38.18
CA VAL A 322 -52.79 -37.58 38.90
C VAL A 322 -53.10 -37.52 40.39
N ASP A 323 -52.57 -38.50 41.14
CA ASP A 323 -52.57 -38.51 42.60
C ASP A 323 -51.66 -37.38 43.12
N VAL A 324 -52.26 -36.43 43.83
CA VAL A 324 -51.60 -35.23 44.40
C VAL A 324 -51.13 -35.44 45.85
N SER A 325 -51.04 -36.69 46.32
CA SER A 325 -50.77 -36.99 47.73
C SER A 325 -49.30 -36.90 48.16
N ASP A 326 -48.31 -36.83 47.26
CA ASP A 326 -46.90 -36.70 47.67
C ASP A 326 -46.41 -35.25 47.71
N LYS A 327 -46.63 -34.59 48.85
CA LYS A 327 -45.85 -33.42 49.27
C LYS A 327 -44.51 -33.87 49.84
N ALA A 328 -43.51 -34.08 48.97
CA ALA A 328 -42.11 -34.20 49.40
C ALA A 328 -41.33 -32.94 49.03
N ALA A 329 -40.84 -32.29 50.07
CA ALA A 329 -40.24 -30.97 50.12
C ALA A 329 -39.01 -30.79 49.21
N VAL A 330 -38.97 -29.63 48.56
CA VAL A 330 -37.75 -28.99 48.08
C VAL A 330 -36.97 -28.51 49.31
N GLU A 331 -35.81 -29.10 49.59
CA GLU A 331 -34.86 -28.53 50.56
C GLU A 331 -33.42 -28.55 50.03
N LYS A 332 -33.06 -27.41 49.43
CA LYS A 332 -31.88 -26.57 49.68
C LYS A 332 -30.58 -27.28 50.12
N ARG A 333 -29.58 -27.28 49.24
CA ARG A 333 -28.18 -27.14 49.65
C ARG A 333 -27.55 -25.94 48.94
N LEU A 334 -27.12 -24.99 49.77
CA LEU A 334 -26.19 -23.91 49.46
C LEU A 334 -24.84 -24.47 49.03
#